data_AF-A0A842R1M9-F1
#
_entry.id   AF-A0A842R1M9-F1
#
_cell.length_a   1.000
_cell.length_b   1.000
_cell.length_c   1.000
_cell.angle_alpha   90.00
_cell.angle_beta   90.00
_cell.angle_gamma   90.00
#
_symmetry.space_group_name_H-M   'P 1'
#
loop_
_entity.id
_entity.type
_entity.pdbx_description
1 polymer ?
#
loop_
_entity_poly.entity_id
_entity_poly.type
_entity_poly.pdbx_seq_one_letter_code
_entity_poly.pdbx_strand_id
1 'polypeptide(L)'
;MLSIVDLLNRETMSLSMAASFLVAIHDGYSFLCCALDGGVGKTALMGALLALVPPWEEILTVTSPDKIQSFKEQEHQGTNTSRKTFLVHEIGKGQWYGYLWGKPVVEFMDLKNNTCRLAATIHADTMDQVTRQLASFEASDDDIMAFDLILFINTTSDHVLGYRRRVLTQVHVKNQGENLGCHRLLYSFHDGNFQEHGPAERFKDDDRFIIARDALHELVEEGVQRIEAVIDSLVPLHQQLKNA
;
A
#
# COMPACT_ATOMS: atom_id res chain seq x y z
N MET A 1 -13.58 -7.16 8.02
CA MET A 1 -12.27 -6.59 7.61
C MET A 1 -12.27 -5.13 8.03
N LEU A 2 -11.13 -4.54 8.38
CA LEU A 2 -11.06 -3.11 8.69
C LEU A 2 -11.12 -2.29 7.41
N SER A 3 -11.87 -1.19 7.41
CA SER A 3 -11.89 -0.20 6.33
C SER A 3 -10.86 0.91 6.57
N ILE A 4 -10.65 1.78 5.59
CA ILE A 4 -9.85 3.00 5.77
C ILE A 4 -10.43 3.91 6.87
N VAL A 5 -11.77 3.95 7.00
CA VAL A 5 -12.49 4.71 8.03
C VAL A 5 -12.21 4.13 9.43
N ASP A 6 -12.12 2.80 9.57
CA ASP A 6 -11.69 2.18 10.82
C ASP A 6 -10.26 2.60 11.21
N LEU A 7 -9.35 2.69 10.24
CA LEU A 7 -7.97 3.10 10.49
C LEU A 7 -7.88 4.59 10.90
N LEU A 8 -8.73 5.44 10.33
CA LEU A 8 -8.84 6.86 10.71
C LEU A 8 -9.43 7.01 12.12
N ASN A 9 -10.53 6.34 12.43
CA ASN A 9 -11.18 6.40 13.75
C ASN A 9 -10.30 5.86 14.88
N ARG A 10 -9.39 4.93 14.58
CA ARG A 10 -8.40 4.39 15.53
C ARG A 10 -7.11 5.20 15.57
N GLU A 11 -7.05 6.28 14.80
CA GLU A 11 -5.86 7.12 14.61
C GLU A 11 -4.60 6.29 14.27
N THR A 12 -4.78 5.24 13.47
CA THR A 12 -3.68 4.45 12.92
C THR A 12 -2.92 5.21 11.85
N MET A 13 -3.60 6.14 11.18
CA MET A 13 -3.04 7.10 10.24
C MET A 13 -3.84 8.41 10.31
N SER A 14 -3.29 9.50 9.78
CA SER A 14 -4.03 10.76 9.67
C SER A 14 -4.89 10.79 8.40
N LEU A 15 -5.90 11.68 8.38
CA LEU A 15 -6.74 11.91 7.20
C LEU A 15 -5.91 12.30 5.96
N SER A 16 -4.89 13.15 6.14
CA SER A 16 -3.99 13.55 5.05
C SER A 16 -3.19 12.36 4.47
N MET A 17 -2.80 11.39 5.30
CA MET A 17 -2.16 10.17 4.81
C MET A 17 -3.14 9.35 3.97
N ALA A 18 -4.36 9.13 4.48
CA ALA A 18 -5.39 8.36 3.77
C ALA A 18 -5.75 8.99 2.42
N ALA A 19 -5.89 10.33 2.36
CA ALA A 19 -6.12 11.05 1.12
C ALA A 19 -4.97 10.89 0.12
N SER A 20 -3.72 11.01 0.60
CA SER A 20 -2.53 10.77 -0.25
C SER A 20 -2.48 9.34 -0.78
N PHE A 21 -2.85 8.35 0.03
CA PHE A 21 -2.90 6.95 -0.39
C PHE A 21 -3.99 6.69 -1.41
N LEU A 22 -5.17 7.30 -1.25
CA LEU A 22 -6.24 7.16 -2.23
C LEU A 22 -5.83 7.71 -3.60
N VAL A 23 -5.22 8.90 -3.65
CA VAL A 23 -4.72 9.48 -4.91
C VAL A 23 -3.58 8.62 -5.50
N ALA A 24 -2.59 8.25 -4.69
CA ALA A 24 -1.47 7.43 -5.15
C ALA A 24 -1.94 6.06 -5.67
N ILE A 25 -2.83 5.39 -4.94
CA ILE A 25 -3.37 4.09 -5.37
C ILE A 25 -4.21 4.27 -6.62
N HIS A 26 -5.06 5.30 -6.73
CA HIS A 26 -5.76 5.62 -7.98
C HIS A 26 -4.80 5.72 -9.17
N ASP A 27 -3.66 6.40 -8.99
CA ASP A 27 -2.64 6.60 -10.02
C ASP A 27 -1.86 5.32 -10.38
N GLY A 28 -1.96 4.25 -9.60
CA GLY A 28 -1.32 2.97 -9.93
C GLY A 28 -0.18 2.57 -9.00
N TYR A 29 -0.02 3.26 -7.87
CA TYR A 29 1.11 3.04 -6.97
C TYR A 29 1.05 1.65 -6.36
N SER A 30 2.17 0.96 -6.42
CA SER A 30 2.38 -0.32 -5.75
C SER A 30 2.77 -0.10 -4.29
N PHE A 31 2.35 -0.98 -3.39
CA PHE A 31 2.56 -0.78 -1.97
C PHE A 31 2.97 -2.04 -1.21
N LEU A 32 3.87 -1.85 -0.25
CA LEU A 32 4.40 -2.89 0.64
C LEU A 32 4.04 -2.55 2.09
N CYS A 33 3.31 -3.44 2.75
CA CYS A 33 2.93 -3.28 4.16
C CYS A 33 3.89 -4.08 5.07
N CYS A 34 4.61 -3.36 5.92
CA CYS A 34 5.70 -3.88 6.73
C CYS A 34 5.28 -3.93 8.21
N ALA A 35 5.53 -5.05 8.88
CA ALA A 35 5.54 -5.15 10.34
C ALA A 35 6.42 -6.33 10.78
N LEU A 36 7.31 -6.14 11.75
CA LEU A 36 8.17 -7.21 12.25
C LEU A 36 7.36 -8.32 12.92
N ASP A 37 6.46 -7.98 13.84
CA ASP A 37 5.71 -8.94 14.62
C ASP A 37 4.40 -9.39 13.94
N GLY A 38 4.09 -10.68 14.09
CA GLY A 38 2.76 -11.21 13.76
C GLY A 38 1.67 -10.57 14.63
N GLY A 39 0.51 -10.26 14.04
CA GLY A 39 -0.65 -9.72 14.77
C GLY A 39 -0.66 -8.20 14.97
N VAL A 40 0.37 -7.49 14.50
CA VAL A 40 0.42 -6.01 14.51
C VAL A 40 -0.58 -5.41 13.52
N GLY A 41 -0.92 -6.12 12.44
CA GLY A 41 -2.02 -5.73 11.54
C GLY A 41 -1.61 -5.41 10.10
N LYS A 42 -0.41 -5.80 9.64
CA LYS A 42 0.03 -5.60 8.24
C LYS A 42 -0.99 -6.08 7.19
N THR A 43 -1.63 -7.23 7.42
CA THR A 43 -2.67 -7.77 6.54
C THR A 43 -3.97 -6.97 6.61
N ALA A 44 -4.31 -6.42 7.78
CA ALA A 44 -5.49 -5.56 7.94
C ALA A 44 -5.27 -4.19 7.26
N LEU A 45 -4.07 -3.63 7.39
CA LEU A 45 -3.64 -2.43 6.66
C LEU A 45 -3.71 -2.68 5.15
N MET A 46 -3.11 -3.77 4.66
CA MET A 46 -3.14 -4.13 3.24
C MET A 46 -4.57 -4.27 2.73
N GLY A 47 -5.47 -4.94 3.48
CA GLY A 47 -6.88 -5.06 3.12
C GLY A 47 -7.60 -3.71 3.00
N ALA A 48 -7.34 -2.79 3.94
CA ALA A 48 -7.90 -1.44 3.89
C ALA A 48 -7.37 -0.62 2.69
N LEU A 49 -6.09 -0.79 2.32
CA LEU A 49 -5.51 -0.14 1.14
C LEU A 49 -6.00 -0.76 -0.18
N LEU A 50 -6.21 -2.08 -0.22
CA LEU A 50 -6.81 -2.75 -1.37
C LEU A 50 -8.24 -2.26 -1.65
N ALA A 51 -8.98 -1.82 -0.63
CA ALA A 51 -10.29 -1.20 -0.81
C ALA A 51 -10.23 0.19 -1.49
N LEU A 52 -9.05 0.80 -1.60
CA LEU A 52 -8.81 2.05 -2.34
C LEU A 52 -8.43 1.82 -3.81
N VAL A 53 -8.31 0.56 -4.24
CA VAL A 53 -8.03 0.20 -5.64
C VAL A 53 -9.24 0.58 -6.50
N PRO A 54 -9.04 1.22 -7.66
CA PRO A 54 -10.15 1.56 -8.55
C PRO A 54 -11.02 0.33 -8.89
N PRO A 55 -12.35 0.46 -8.91
CA PRO A 55 -13.27 -0.68 -9.00
C PRO A 55 -13.21 -1.44 -10.34
N TRP A 56 -12.63 -0.82 -11.37
CA TRP A 56 -12.40 -1.44 -12.69
C TRP A 56 -11.06 -2.18 -12.79
N GLU A 57 -10.25 -2.18 -11.73
CA GLU A 57 -8.97 -2.87 -11.69
C GLU A 57 -9.10 -4.21 -10.98
N GLU A 58 -8.76 -5.29 -11.68
CA GLU A 58 -8.82 -6.65 -11.16
C GLU A 58 -7.69 -6.90 -10.15
N ILE A 59 -8.02 -7.50 -9.00
CA ILE A 59 -7.05 -7.95 -8.01
C ILE A 59 -6.80 -9.45 -8.18
N LEU A 60 -5.56 -9.83 -8.47
CA LEU A 60 -5.13 -11.19 -8.75
C LEU A 60 -4.12 -11.66 -7.71
N THR A 61 -4.50 -12.68 -6.93
CA THR A 61 -3.58 -13.27 -5.94
C THR A 61 -2.53 -14.16 -6.62
N VAL A 62 -1.26 -13.87 -6.37
CA VAL A 62 -0.12 -14.71 -6.76
C VAL A 62 -0.03 -15.88 -5.78
N THR A 63 -0.52 -17.04 -6.22
CA THR A 63 -0.57 -18.27 -5.41
C THR A 63 0.59 -19.23 -5.70
N SER A 64 1.29 -19.04 -6.82
CA SER A 64 2.47 -19.81 -7.21
C SER A 64 3.34 -19.04 -8.22
N PRO A 65 4.61 -19.42 -8.40
CA PRO A 65 5.48 -18.85 -9.45
C PRO A 65 4.91 -19.01 -10.86
N ASP A 66 4.25 -20.14 -11.17
CA ASP A 66 3.64 -20.38 -12.49
C ASP A 66 2.59 -19.32 -12.86
N LYS A 67 1.91 -18.73 -11.87
CA LYS A 67 0.97 -17.62 -12.11
C LYS A 67 1.69 -16.37 -12.61
N ILE A 68 2.85 -16.04 -12.05
CA ILE A 68 3.67 -14.89 -12.48
C ILE A 68 4.00 -15.03 -13.96
N GLN A 69 4.46 -16.21 -14.37
CA GLN A 69 4.80 -16.48 -15.78
C GLN A 69 3.57 -16.34 -16.71
N SER A 70 2.41 -16.87 -16.30
CA SER A 70 1.18 -16.72 -17.09
C SER A 70 0.75 -15.26 -17.27
N PHE A 71 1.03 -14.40 -16.28
CA PHE A 71 0.75 -12.98 -16.37
C PHE A 71 1.72 -12.26 -17.31
N LYS A 72 3.02 -12.58 -17.22
CA LYS A 72 4.02 -12.06 -18.17
C LYS A 72 3.64 -12.40 -19.61
N GLU A 73 3.20 -13.63 -19.88
CA GLU A 73 2.77 -14.04 -21.23
C GLU A 73 1.54 -13.27 -21.74
N GLN A 74 0.52 -13.06 -20.90
CA GLN A 74 -0.67 -12.27 -21.26
C GLN A 74 -0.31 -10.82 -21.60
N GLU A 75 0.62 -10.23 -20.85
CA GLU A 75 1.12 -8.88 -21.09
C GLU A 75 1.86 -8.79 -22.44
N HIS A 76 2.79 -9.72 -22.71
CA HIS A 76 3.55 -9.76 -23.97
C HIS A 76 2.64 -9.92 -25.19
N GLN A 77 1.52 -10.64 -25.06
CA GLN A 77 0.54 -10.82 -26.12
C GLN A 77 -0.37 -9.59 -26.33
N GLY A 78 -0.22 -8.53 -25.53
CA GLY A 78 -1.05 -7.33 -25.61
C GLY A 78 -2.52 -7.57 -25.25
N THR A 79 -2.82 -8.71 -24.62
CA THR A 79 -4.20 -9.08 -24.24
C THR A 79 -4.66 -8.41 -22.95
N ASN A 80 -3.75 -7.73 -22.25
CA ASN A 80 -4.06 -6.99 -21.04
C ASN A 80 -4.58 -5.59 -21.38
N THR A 81 -5.90 -5.41 -21.40
CA THR A 81 -6.54 -4.14 -21.80
C THR A 81 -6.80 -3.19 -20.64
N SER A 82 -6.60 -3.63 -19.39
CA SER A 82 -6.83 -2.83 -18.19
C SER A 82 -5.69 -3.03 -17.19
N ARG A 83 -5.50 -2.06 -16.29
CA ARG A 83 -4.57 -2.21 -15.17
C ARG A 83 -5.02 -3.40 -14.29
N LYS A 84 -4.06 -4.11 -13.71
CA LYS A 84 -4.27 -5.21 -12.75
C LYS A 84 -3.44 -4.99 -11.49
N THR A 85 -3.97 -5.39 -10.33
CA THR A 85 -3.24 -5.44 -9.06
C THR A 85 -2.86 -6.88 -8.73
N PHE A 86 -1.57 -7.17 -8.65
CA PHE A 86 -1.05 -8.46 -8.22
C PHE A 86 -0.78 -8.46 -6.72
N LEU A 87 -1.41 -9.41 -6.02
CA LEU A 87 -1.40 -9.51 -4.57
C LEU A 87 -0.57 -10.72 -4.12
N VAL A 88 0.44 -10.48 -3.30
CA VAL A 88 1.12 -11.50 -2.49
C VAL A 88 0.72 -11.27 -1.04
N HIS A 89 0.18 -12.28 -0.36
CA HIS A 89 -0.23 -12.09 1.04
C HIS A 89 0.98 -11.81 1.93
N GLU A 90 2.11 -12.46 1.69
CA GLU A 90 3.34 -12.25 2.43
C GLU A 90 4.59 -12.62 1.61
N ILE A 91 5.57 -11.72 1.55
CA ILE A 91 6.92 -12.00 1.09
C ILE A 91 7.70 -12.53 2.29
N GLY A 92 8.10 -13.79 2.22
CA GLY A 92 8.69 -14.50 3.34
C GLY A 92 8.54 -16.01 3.20
N LYS A 93 9.40 -16.77 3.88
CA LYS A 93 9.31 -18.24 3.88
C LYS A 93 8.07 -18.67 4.67
N GLY A 94 7.18 -19.45 4.04
CA GLY A 94 6.00 -20.01 4.70
C GLY A 94 5.45 -21.21 3.94
N GLN A 95 4.53 -21.97 4.54
CA GLN A 95 3.92 -23.14 3.91
C GLN A 95 2.49 -22.86 3.40
N TRP A 96 2.06 -21.59 3.42
CA TRP A 96 0.70 -21.18 3.08
C TRP A 96 0.61 -20.62 1.66
N TYR A 97 -0.49 -20.91 0.96
CA TYR A 97 -0.72 -20.37 -0.38
C TYR A 97 -0.85 -18.84 -0.30
N GLY A 98 -0.09 -18.12 -1.14
CA GLY A 98 0.01 -16.66 -1.08
C GLY A 98 1.21 -16.13 -0.31
N TYR A 99 2.05 -17.03 0.25
CA TYR A 99 3.44 -16.69 0.58
C TYR A 99 4.32 -16.80 -0.66
N LEU A 100 5.28 -15.89 -0.80
CA LEU A 100 6.26 -15.89 -1.89
C LEU A 100 7.67 -15.66 -1.33
N TRP A 101 8.65 -16.47 -1.76
CA TRP A 101 10.05 -16.37 -1.32
C TRP A 101 11.02 -16.90 -2.37
N GLY A 102 12.29 -16.51 -2.22
CA GLY A 102 13.36 -16.88 -3.17
C GLY A 102 13.20 -16.16 -4.51
N LYS A 103 13.76 -16.75 -5.57
CA LYS A 103 13.76 -16.19 -6.93
C LYS A 103 12.39 -15.65 -7.43
N PRO A 104 11.24 -16.32 -7.17
CA PRO A 104 9.93 -15.79 -7.57
C PRO A 104 9.59 -14.39 -7.02
N VAL A 105 10.23 -13.93 -5.92
CA VAL A 105 10.05 -12.58 -5.39
C VAL A 105 10.54 -11.52 -6.38
N VAL A 106 11.69 -11.75 -7.00
CA VAL A 106 12.23 -10.88 -8.06
C VAL A 106 11.30 -10.91 -9.27
N GLU A 107 10.86 -12.10 -9.69
CA GLU A 107 9.94 -12.25 -10.81
C GLU A 107 8.59 -11.56 -10.60
N PHE A 108 8.13 -11.48 -9.34
CA PHE A 108 6.94 -10.72 -8.94
C PHE A 108 7.19 -9.20 -9.03
N MET A 109 8.36 -8.73 -8.59
CA MET A 109 8.73 -7.32 -8.71
C MET A 109 8.89 -6.88 -10.17
N ASP A 110 9.39 -7.76 -11.04
CA ASP A 110 9.47 -7.54 -12.49
C ASP A 110 8.10 -7.32 -13.15
N LEU A 111 7.00 -7.76 -12.54
CA LEU A 111 5.66 -7.48 -13.07
C LEU A 111 5.36 -5.99 -13.05
N LYS A 112 6.04 -5.18 -12.23
CA LYS A 112 5.75 -3.75 -12.12
C LYS A 112 5.95 -3.05 -13.46
N ASN A 113 4.88 -2.44 -13.96
CA ASN A 113 4.90 -1.52 -15.09
C ASN A 113 3.70 -0.55 -15.04
N ASN A 114 3.33 0.10 -16.14
CA ASN A 114 2.20 1.04 -16.20
C ASN A 114 0.82 0.38 -16.09
N THR A 115 0.73 -0.92 -16.39
CA THR A 115 -0.49 -1.73 -16.38
C THR A 115 -0.57 -2.71 -15.21
N CYS A 116 0.47 -2.75 -14.37
CA CYS A 116 0.58 -3.70 -13.27
C CYS A 116 0.94 -2.98 -11.96
N ARG A 117 0.07 -3.10 -10.95
CA ARG A 117 0.31 -2.70 -9.56
C ARG A 117 0.69 -3.94 -8.74
N LEU A 118 1.59 -3.78 -7.77
CA LEU A 118 1.94 -4.80 -6.80
C LEU A 118 1.40 -4.41 -5.41
N ALA A 119 0.88 -5.39 -4.68
CA ALA A 119 0.51 -5.27 -3.28
C ALA A 119 1.08 -6.46 -2.50
N ALA A 120 1.82 -6.19 -1.43
CA ALA A 120 2.38 -7.27 -0.61
C ALA A 120 2.52 -6.89 0.86
N THR A 121 2.77 -7.89 1.71
CA THR A 121 3.29 -7.65 3.07
C THR A 121 4.66 -8.27 3.27
N ILE A 122 5.44 -7.78 4.24
CA ILE A 122 6.76 -8.32 4.60
C ILE A 122 7.03 -8.13 6.10
N HIS A 123 7.88 -8.98 6.66
CA HIS A 123 8.28 -8.94 8.06
C HIS A 123 9.49 -8.02 8.31
N ALA A 124 9.23 -6.72 8.35
CA ALA A 124 10.23 -5.69 8.60
C ALA A 124 9.64 -4.48 9.34
N ASP A 125 10.45 -3.84 10.17
CA ASP A 125 10.13 -2.58 10.88
C ASP A 125 10.95 -1.38 10.39
N THR A 126 11.94 -1.62 9.51
CA THR A 126 12.77 -0.55 8.93
C THR A 126 13.08 -0.83 7.45
N MET A 127 13.41 0.22 6.70
CA MET A 127 13.88 0.10 5.32
C MET A 127 15.11 -0.81 5.18
N ASP A 128 16.08 -0.72 6.10
CA ASP A 128 17.26 -1.59 6.14
C ASP A 128 16.88 -3.08 6.31
N GLN A 129 15.86 -3.38 7.12
CA GLN A 129 15.33 -4.74 7.24
C GLN A 129 14.62 -5.20 5.96
N VAL A 130 13.84 -4.32 5.31
CA VAL A 130 13.22 -4.62 4.00
C VAL A 130 14.29 -4.98 2.99
N THR A 131 15.31 -4.14 2.81
CA THR A 131 16.41 -4.36 1.87
C THR A 131 17.15 -5.67 2.16
N ARG A 132 17.55 -5.92 3.42
CA ARG A 132 18.25 -7.18 3.78
C ARG A 132 17.39 -8.41 3.53
N GLN A 133 16.09 -8.34 3.82
CA GLN A 133 15.20 -9.48 3.63
C GLN A 133 14.97 -9.77 2.15
N LEU A 134 14.75 -8.73 1.33
CA LEU A 134 14.62 -8.88 -0.12
C LEU A 134 15.92 -9.36 -0.76
N ALA A 135 17.08 -8.85 -0.32
CA ALA A 135 18.39 -9.34 -0.76
C ALA A 135 18.61 -10.82 -0.44
N SER A 136 18.05 -11.33 0.66
CA SER A 136 18.07 -12.78 0.97
C SER A 136 17.26 -13.63 -0.02
N PHE A 137 16.46 -12.98 -0.88
CA PHE A 137 15.72 -13.56 -2.00
C PHE A 137 16.27 -13.12 -3.37
N GLU A 138 17.54 -12.70 -3.42
CA GLU A 138 18.27 -12.30 -4.64
C GLU A 138 17.81 -10.97 -5.25
N ALA A 139 16.97 -10.19 -4.55
CA ALA A 139 16.57 -8.87 -5.01
C ALA A 139 17.69 -7.83 -4.79
N SER A 140 17.84 -6.94 -5.77
CA SER A 140 18.67 -5.75 -5.74
C SER A 140 17.93 -4.55 -5.14
N ASP A 141 18.65 -3.46 -4.87
CA ASP A 141 18.04 -2.19 -4.46
C ASP A 141 17.12 -1.61 -5.53
N ASP A 142 17.41 -1.89 -6.82
CA ASP A 142 16.59 -1.49 -7.95
C ASP A 142 15.24 -2.23 -7.96
N ASP A 143 15.21 -3.49 -7.55
CA ASP A 143 13.96 -4.27 -7.50
C ASP A 143 12.98 -3.70 -6.46
N ILE A 144 13.49 -3.11 -5.36
CA ILE A 144 12.67 -2.44 -4.34
C ILE A 144 11.87 -1.27 -4.95
N MET A 145 12.36 -0.69 -6.04
CA MET A 145 11.66 0.37 -6.79
C MET A 145 10.38 -0.11 -7.47
N ALA A 146 10.09 -1.41 -7.45
CA ALA A 146 8.80 -1.96 -7.83
C ALA A 146 7.67 -1.51 -6.87
N PHE A 147 8.00 -1.14 -5.63
CA PHE A 147 7.05 -0.58 -4.68
C PHE A 147 7.16 0.94 -4.62
N ASP A 148 6.07 1.63 -4.89
CA ASP A 148 6.02 3.09 -4.85
C ASP A 148 5.78 3.61 -3.41
N LEU A 149 5.09 2.83 -2.58
CA LEU A 149 4.84 3.10 -1.15
C LEU A 149 5.34 1.93 -0.29
N ILE A 150 6.03 2.25 0.81
CA ILE A 150 6.42 1.27 1.83
C ILE A 150 5.95 1.78 3.19
N LEU A 151 5.03 1.04 3.81
CA LEU A 151 4.30 1.47 5.01
C LEU A 151 4.65 0.56 6.19
N PHE A 152 5.20 1.12 7.24
CA PHE A 152 5.56 0.40 8.47
C PHE A 152 4.47 0.63 9.52
N ILE A 153 3.85 -0.45 10.00
CA ILE A 153 2.85 -0.41 11.07
C ILE A 153 3.42 -1.06 12.32
N ASN A 154 3.24 -0.43 13.48
CA ASN A 154 3.64 -0.99 14.76
C ASN A 154 2.56 -0.75 15.84
N THR A 155 2.61 -1.54 16.92
CA THR A 155 1.85 -1.26 18.13
C THR A 155 2.63 -0.31 19.03
N THR A 156 1.94 0.70 19.54
CA THR A 156 2.51 1.64 20.49
C THR A 156 2.19 1.22 21.93
N SER A 157 2.82 1.89 22.89
CA SER A 157 2.58 1.68 24.32
C SER A 157 1.31 2.37 24.83
N ASP A 158 0.77 3.34 24.09
CA ASP A 158 -0.52 3.97 24.40
C ASP A 158 -1.68 3.02 24.09
N HIS A 159 -2.73 3.18 24.90
CA HIS A 159 -3.95 2.41 24.79
C HIS A 159 -5.07 3.30 24.28
N VAL A 160 -5.76 2.85 23.24
CA VAL A 160 -7.00 3.45 22.74
C VAL A 160 -8.10 2.41 22.94
N LEU A 161 -9.17 2.78 23.65
CA LEU A 161 -10.29 1.88 23.98
C LEU A 161 -9.85 0.57 24.67
N GLY A 162 -8.80 0.62 25.50
CA GLY A 162 -8.29 -0.53 26.25
C GLY A 162 -7.35 -1.46 25.46
N TYR A 163 -7.14 -1.22 24.17
CA TYR A 163 -6.21 -1.98 23.33
C TYR A 163 -4.97 -1.17 22.99
N ARG A 164 -3.83 -1.85 22.80
CA ARG A 164 -2.64 -1.19 22.24
C ARG A 164 -3.00 -0.56 20.90
N ARG A 165 -2.73 0.73 20.77
CA ARG A 165 -2.92 1.44 19.52
C ARG A 165 -1.94 0.90 18.48
N ARG A 166 -2.40 0.85 17.22
CA ARG A 166 -1.59 0.49 16.06
C ARG A 166 -1.45 1.74 15.22
N VAL A 167 -0.23 2.09 14.82
CA VAL A 167 0.04 3.31 14.05
C VAL A 167 0.99 3.01 12.90
N LEU A 168 0.84 3.74 11.80
CA LEU A 168 1.89 3.84 10.80
C LEU A 168 3.08 4.59 11.39
N THR A 169 4.16 3.89 11.71
CA THR A 169 5.36 4.50 12.29
C THR A 169 6.19 5.22 11.26
N GLN A 170 6.24 4.69 10.04
CA GLN A 170 6.97 5.27 8.91
C GLN A 170 6.20 4.99 7.62
N VAL A 171 6.19 5.97 6.73
CA VAL A 171 5.68 5.84 5.37
C VAL A 171 6.74 6.39 4.44
N HIS A 172 7.23 5.54 3.55
CA HIS A 172 8.21 5.91 2.55
C HIS A 172 7.55 5.94 1.17
N VAL A 173 7.96 6.91 0.36
CA VAL A 173 7.54 7.04 -1.04
C VAL A 173 8.77 6.96 -1.93
N LYS A 174 8.62 6.29 -3.08
CA LYS A 174 9.65 6.19 -4.11
C LYS A 174 10.12 7.58 -4.55
N ASN A 175 11.43 7.75 -4.65
CA ASN A 175 11.99 9.01 -5.14
C ASN A 175 11.79 9.16 -6.66
N GLN A 176 11.59 10.41 -7.10
CA GLN A 176 11.57 10.76 -8.51
C GLN A 176 12.82 11.60 -8.80
N GLY A 177 13.81 11.01 -9.46
CA GLY A 177 15.04 11.70 -9.86
C GLY A 177 16.27 10.80 -9.76
N GLU A 178 17.20 11.00 -10.69
CA GLU A 178 18.50 10.35 -10.67
C GLU A 178 19.31 10.87 -9.46
N ASN A 179 19.95 9.98 -8.71
CA ASN A 179 20.81 10.25 -7.53
C ASN A 179 20.13 10.53 -6.18
N LEU A 180 18.82 10.31 -6.07
CA LEU A 180 18.16 10.18 -4.77
C LEU A 180 18.13 8.68 -4.41
N GLY A 181 18.27 8.30 -3.13
CA GLY A 181 18.10 6.90 -2.72
C GLY A 181 16.75 6.33 -3.15
N CYS A 182 16.52 5.02 -3.09
CA CYS A 182 15.31 4.40 -3.66
C CYS A 182 13.99 5.03 -3.16
N HIS A 183 13.91 5.33 -1.85
CA HIS A 183 12.73 5.90 -1.22
C HIS A 183 13.10 7.03 -0.25
N ARG A 184 12.19 8.00 -0.09
CA ARG A 184 12.27 9.05 0.94
C ARG A 184 11.17 8.87 1.98
N LEU A 185 11.45 9.27 3.21
CA LEU A 185 10.46 9.33 4.27
C LEU A 185 9.42 10.43 3.95
N LEU A 186 8.15 10.06 3.93
CA LEU A 186 7.02 10.97 3.71
C LEU A 186 6.34 11.31 5.04
N TYR A 187 6.07 10.29 5.85
CA TYR A 187 5.48 10.45 7.18
C TYR A 187 6.23 9.63 8.22
N SER A 188 6.27 10.14 9.45
CA SER A 188 6.70 9.37 10.63
C SER A 188 5.77 9.59 11.81
N PHE A 189 5.72 8.64 12.72
CA PHE A 189 5.09 8.81 14.02
C PHE A 189 6.16 8.96 15.10
N HIS A 190 6.13 10.07 15.81
CA HIS A 190 7.06 10.36 16.92
C HIS A 190 6.31 11.12 18.01
N ASP A 191 6.57 10.76 19.28
CA ASP A 191 5.98 11.41 20.45
C ASP A 191 4.45 11.57 20.37
N GLY A 192 3.76 10.50 19.96
CA GLY A 192 2.29 10.49 19.88
C GLY A 192 1.71 11.23 18.68
N ASN A 193 2.54 11.79 17.80
CA ASN A 193 2.11 12.65 16.70
C ASN A 193 2.67 12.19 15.36
N PHE A 194 1.88 12.40 14.29
CA PHE A 194 2.35 12.22 12.93
C PHE A 194 3.10 13.48 12.46
N GLN A 195 4.30 13.28 11.93
CA GLN A 195 5.13 14.31 11.30
C GLN A 195 5.24 14.03 9.79
N GLU A 196 5.26 15.09 9.00
CA GLU A 196 5.43 15.02 7.56
C GLU A 196 6.82 15.57 7.18
N HIS A 197 7.56 14.82 6.36
CA HIS A 197 9.01 15.01 6.17
C HIS A 197 9.43 15.46 4.78
N GLY A 198 8.49 15.69 3.87
CA GLY A 198 8.79 16.19 2.54
C GLY A 198 7.51 16.59 1.84
N PRO A 199 7.60 17.07 0.59
CA PRO A 199 6.42 17.51 -0.12
C PRO A 199 5.50 16.31 -0.29
N ALA A 200 4.47 16.23 0.53
CA ALA A 200 3.20 15.71 0.06
C ALA A 200 2.62 16.64 -1.01
N GLU A 201 3.25 17.79 -1.34
CA GLU A 201 2.86 18.73 -2.41
C GLU A 201 2.53 18.06 -3.74
N ARG A 202 3.16 16.92 -4.09
CA ARG A 202 2.72 16.13 -5.25
C ARG A 202 1.22 15.82 -5.21
N PHE A 203 0.69 15.64 -4.01
CA PHE A 203 -0.73 15.45 -3.73
C PHE A 203 -1.37 16.74 -3.18
N LYS A 204 -0.75 17.50 -2.27
CA LYS A 204 -1.44 18.60 -1.56
C LYS A 204 -1.89 19.77 -2.43
N ASP A 205 -1.16 20.07 -3.50
CA ASP A 205 -1.54 21.11 -4.47
C ASP A 205 -2.32 20.53 -5.66
N ASP A 206 -2.68 19.25 -5.56
CA ASP A 206 -3.50 18.52 -6.51
C ASP A 206 -4.97 18.62 -6.06
N ASP A 207 -5.86 19.12 -6.91
CA ASP A 207 -7.30 19.18 -6.65
C ASP A 207 -7.83 17.78 -6.26
N ARG A 208 -7.23 16.72 -6.80
CA ARG A 208 -7.56 15.32 -6.47
C ARG A 208 -7.34 14.99 -5.00
N PHE A 209 -6.33 15.57 -4.34
CA PHE A 209 -6.11 15.37 -2.91
C PHE A 209 -7.18 16.06 -2.08
N ILE A 210 -7.58 17.28 -2.44
CA ILE A 210 -8.65 18.01 -1.74
C ILE A 210 -9.94 17.20 -1.85
N ILE A 211 -10.28 16.76 -3.06
CA ILE A 211 -11.44 15.90 -3.34
C ILE A 211 -11.37 14.61 -2.51
N ALA A 212 -10.23 13.91 -2.52
CA ALA A 212 -10.03 12.67 -1.76
C ALA A 212 -10.16 12.90 -0.24
N ARG A 213 -9.55 13.97 0.28
CA ARG A 213 -9.57 14.31 1.72
C ARG A 213 -10.98 14.63 2.18
N ASP A 214 -11.70 15.45 1.44
CA ASP A 214 -13.03 15.92 1.82
C ASP A 214 -14.03 14.74 1.77
N ALA A 215 -13.95 13.89 0.74
CA ALA A 215 -14.77 12.68 0.67
C ALA A 215 -14.48 11.69 1.82
N LEU A 216 -13.20 11.48 2.17
CA LEU A 216 -12.84 10.62 3.31
C LEU A 216 -13.30 11.22 4.65
N HIS A 217 -13.27 12.55 4.79
CA HIS A 217 -13.80 13.24 5.97
C HIS A 217 -15.31 13.00 6.11
N GLU A 218 -16.07 13.17 5.02
CA GLU A 218 -17.51 12.93 4.99
C GLU A 218 -17.84 11.48 5.39
N LEU A 219 -17.12 10.48 4.87
CA LEU A 219 -17.31 9.08 5.27
C LEU A 219 -17.07 8.84 6.77
N VAL A 220 -16.11 9.55 7.37
CA VAL A 220 -15.85 9.50 8.81
C VAL A 220 -17.00 10.14 9.59
N GLU A 221 -17.46 11.33 9.19
CA GLU A 221 -18.57 12.05 9.83
C GLU A 221 -19.89 11.27 9.76
N GLU A 222 -20.16 10.62 8.63
CA GLU A 222 -21.33 9.78 8.42
C GLU A 222 -21.22 8.41 9.12
N GLY A 223 -20.03 8.06 9.64
CA GLY A 223 -19.80 6.79 10.34
C GLY A 223 -19.84 5.56 9.42
N VAL A 224 -19.49 5.71 8.14
CA VAL A 224 -19.47 4.62 7.16
C VAL A 224 -18.27 3.70 7.42
N GLN A 225 -18.44 2.71 8.31
CA GLN A 225 -17.33 1.86 8.75
C GLN A 225 -17.21 0.54 7.97
N ARG A 226 -18.32 -0.03 7.50
CA ARG A 226 -18.32 -1.31 6.81
C ARG A 226 -17.52 -1.21 5.52
N ILE A 227 -16.55 -2.10 5.34
CA ILE A 227 -15.65 -2.04 4.18
C ILE A 227 -16.41 -2.08 2.85
N GLU A 228 -17.52 -2.81 2.76
CA GLU A 228 -18.33 -2.87 1.54
C GLU A 228 -18.98 -1.52 1.24
N ALA A 229 -19.55 -0.86 2.25
CA ALA A 229 -20.16 0.46 2.10
C ALA A 229 -19.10 1.54 1.77
N VAL A 230 -17.91 1.45 2.36
CA VAL A 230 -16.79 2.33 2.01
C VAL A 230 -16.41 2.15 0.54
N ILE A 231 -16.26 0.90 0.07
CA ILE A 231 -15.93 0.61 -1.34
C ILE A 231 -17.00 1.21 -2.27
N ASP A 232 -18.28 0.99 -1.95
CA ASP A 232 -19.39 1.53 -2.75
C ASP A 232 -19.33 3.07 -2.85
N SER A 233 -19.01 3.76 -1.75
CA SER A 233 -18.82 5.22 -1.73
C SER A 233 -17.58 5.69 -2.50
N LEU A 234 -16.54 4.86 -2.61
CA LEU A 234 -15.32 5.20 -3.36
C LEU A 234 -15.48 5.07 -4.88
N VAL A 235 -16.48 4.33 -5.37
CA VAL A 235 -16.75 4.17 -6.82
C VAL A 235 -16.95 5.52 -7.52
N PRO A 236 -17.92 6.38 -7.13
CA PRO A 236 -18.10 7.68 -7.76
C PRO A 236 -16.89 8.60 -7.57
N LEU A 237 -16.20 8.48 -6.42
CA LEU A 237 -15.01 9.27 -6.13
C LEU A 237 -13.87 8.96 -7.10
N HIS A 238 -13.60 7.69 -7.41
CA HIS A 238 -12.62 7.34 -8.44
C HIS A 238 -12.95 7.92 -9.82
N GLN A 239 -14.22 8.10 -10.15
CA GLN A 239 -14.62 8.76 -11.39
C GLN A 239 -14.34 10.26 -11.35
N GLN A 240 -14.51 10.90 -10.19
CA GLN A 240 -14.14 12.31 -9.99
C GLN A 240 -12.63 12.51 -10.08
N LEU A 241 -11.85 11.66 -9.40
CA LEU A 241 -10.38 11.71 -9.42
C LEU A 241 -9.80 11.53 -10.83
N LYS A 242 -10.50 10.79 -11.70
CA LYS A 242 -10.11 10.60 -13.10
C LYS A 242 -10.33 11.86 -13.96
N ASN A 243 -11.27 12.73 -13.55
CA ASN A 243 -11.70 13.89 -14.33
C ASN A 243 -11.10 15.22 -13.84
N ALA A 244 -10.48 15.24 -12.66
CA ALA A 244 -9.75 16.36 -12.09
C ALA A 244 -8.29 16.32 -12.56
#